data_AF-G4U4T5-F1
#
_entry.id   AF-G4U4T5-F1
#
_cell.length_a   1.000
_cell.length_b   1.000
_cell.length_c   1.000
_cell.angle_alpha   90.00
_cell.angle_beta   90.00
_cell.angle_gamma   90.00
#
_symmetry.space_group_name_H-M   'P 1'
#
loop_
_entity.id
_entity.type
_entity.pdbx_description
1 polymer ?
#
loop_
_entity_poly.entity_id
_entity_poly.type
_entity_poly.pdbx_seq_one_letter_code
_entity_poly.pdbx_strand_id
1 'polypeptide(L)'
;MNQQHQDFENAGIPQDQLGAFVDAFFDQLEPKPRKGRPWTFDRFSAACDTPGREQVQAVLYPDDEAGFTLYARQGRALHAVTYEGRPVRFRTFEKALSTLADVAHLAPEIIVDSSNWREATGPM
;
A
#
# COMPACT_ATOMS: atom_id res chain seq x y z
N MET A 1 25.83 45.82 -6.66
CA MET A 1 24.41 45.86 -6.28
C MET A 1 23.67 44.97 -7.27
N ASN A 2 23.44 43.72 -6.88
CA ASN A 2 22.78 42.70 -7.71
C ASN A 2 21.33 42.58 -7.26
N GLN A 3 20.40 42.84 -8.17
CA GLN A 3 19.06 42.26 -8.19
C GLN A 3 18.54 42.45 -9.62
N GLN A 4 18.37 41.36 -10.36
CA GLN A 4 17.36 41.28 -11.41
C GLN A 4 17.01 39.82 -11.63
N HIS A 5 15.69 39.61 -11.73
CA HIS A 5 14.94 38.37 -11.67
C HIS A 5 15.49 37.26 -12.55
N GLN A 6 15.56 36.05 -11.99
CA GLN A 6 15.49 34.84 -12.80
C GLN A 6 14.01 34.50 -12.98
N ASP A 7 13.52 34.76 -14.18
CA ASP A 7 12.24 34.28 -14.69
C ASP A 7 12.24 32.75 -14.68
N PHE A 8 11.62 32.15 -13.67
CA PHE A 8 11.10 30.81 -13.79
C PHE A 8 9.79 30.90 -14.56
N GLU A 9 9.90 31.16 -15.87
CA GLU A 9 8.79 30.92 -16.78
C GLU A 9 8.32 29.47 -16.58
N ASN A 10 7.02 29.34 -16.30
CA ASN A 10 6.28 28.09 -16.32
C ASN A 10 6.67 27.27 -17.57
N ALA A 11 7.58 26.32 -17.42
CA ALA A 11 7.63 25.17 -18.30
C ALA A 11 6.40 24.31 -17.99
N GLY A 12 5.24 24.79 -18.44
CA GLY A 12 3.96 24.13 -18.25
C GLY A 12 4.03 22.76 -18.88
N ILE A 13 4.02 21.71 -18.05
CA ILE A 13 3.83 20.35 -18.54
C ILE A 13 2.51 20.35 -19.31
N PRO A 14 2.50 19.96 -20.60
CA PRO A 14 1.27 19.85 -21.38
C PRO A 14 0.25 19.02 -20.59
N GLN A 15 -1.01 19.50 -20.46
CA GLN A 15 -2.02 18.84 -19.62
C GLN A 15 -2.24 17.36 -19.99
N ASP A 16 -2.02 17.00 -21.24
CA ASP A 16 -2.05 15.65 -21.81
C ASP A 16 -0.87 14.75 -21.34
N GLN A 17 0.22 15.35 -20.87
CA GLN A 17 1.40 14.66 -20.34
C GLN A 17 1.51 14.75 -18.81
N LEU A 18 0.70 15.59 -18.16
CA LEU A 18 0.71 15.78 -16.71
C LEU A 18 0.37 14.49 -15.97
N GLY A 19 -0.62 13.72 -16.45
CA GLY A 19 -0.97 12.42 -15.86
C GLY A 19 0.19 11.43 -15.88
N ALA A 20 0.80 11.23 -17.05
CA ALA A 20 1.93 10.33 -17.21
C ALA A 20 3.18 10.79 -16.43
N PHE A 21 3.40 12.10 -16.31
CA PHE A 21 4.49 12.65 -15.50
C PHE A 21 4.25 12.45 -14.01
N VAL A 22 3.02 12.67 -13.54
CA VAL A 22 2.62 12.46 -12.16
C VAL A 22 2.73 10.98 -11.81
N ASP A 23 2.23 10.09 -12.66
CA ASP A 23 2.35 8.64 -12.50
C ASP A 23 3.81 8.19 -12.48
N ALA A 24 4.65 8.71 -13.39
CA ALA A 24 6.08 8.38 -13.44
C ALA A 24 6.86 8.94 -12.24
N PHE A 25 6.47 10.11 -11.73
CA PHE A 25 7.04 10.72 -10.54
C PHE A 25 6.68 9.92 -9.29
N PHE A 26 5.43 9.50 -9.13
CA PHE A 26 5.01 8.64 -8.03
C PHE A 26 5.60 7.22 -8.16
N ASP A 27 5.71 6.64 -9.36
CA ASP A 27 6.40 5.36 -9.61
C ASP A 27 7.90 5.44 -9.29
N GLN A 28 8.53 6.62 -9.47
CA GLN A 28 9.94 6.87 -9.07
C GLN A 28 10.10 7.00 -7.55
N LEU A 29 9.12 7.61 -6.87
CA LEU A 29 9.12 7.77 -5.41
C LEU A 29 8.80 6.45 -4.69
N GLU A 30 7.90 5.64 -5.27
CA GLU A 30 7.49 4.35 -4.74
C GLU A 30 7.74 3.23 -5.75
N PRO A 31 8.98 2.72 -5.85
CA PRO A 31 9.27 1.59 -6.73
C PRO A 31 8.35 0.42 -6.40
N LYS A 32 7.59 -0.06 -7.40
CA LYS A 32 6.58 -1.11 -7.27
C LYS A 32 7.11 -2.28 -6.42
N PRO A 33 6.39 -2.68 -5.37
CA PRO A 33 6.86 -3.73 -4.49
C PRO A 33 7.01 -5.06 -5.25
N ARG A 34 8.10 -5.77 -4.98
CA ARG A 34 8.39 -7.10 -5.52
C ARG A 34 7.48 -8.10 -4.84
N LYS A 35 6.80 -8.95 -5.62
CA LYS A 35 6.01 -10.07 -5.07
C LYS A 35 6.94 -11.04 -4.35
N GLY A 36 6.77 -11.15 -3.05
CA GLY A 36 7.46 -12.10 -2.18
C GLY A 36 6.70 -13.43 -2.06
N ARG A 37 7.34 -14.44 -1.45
CA ARG A 37 6.64 -15.71 -1.13
C ARG A 37 5.49 -15.45 -0.15
N PRO A 38 4.35 -16.14 -0.29
CA PRO A 38 3.25 -16.03 0.68
C PRO A 38 3.71 -16.35 2.11
N TRP A 39 3.14 -15.65 3.07
CA TRP A 39 3.31 -15.90 4.49
C TRP A 39 2.05 -16.51 5.07
N THR A 40 2.21 -17.36 6.08
CA THR A 40 1.09 -17.69 6.97
C THR A 40 0.85 -16.52 7.92
N PHE A 41 -0.34 -16.44 8.52
CA PHE A 41 -0.65 -15.41 9.51
C PHE A 41 0.33 -15.46 10.71
N ASP A 42 0.67 -16.65 11.20
CA ASP A 42 1.65 -16.83 12.28
C ASP A 42 3.03 -16.28 11.90
N ARG A 43 3.46 -16.52 10.64
CA ARG A 43 4.73 -15.99 10.13
C ARG A 43 4.69 -14.48 10.01
N PHE A 44 3.55 -13.91 9.61
CA PHE A 44 3.35 -12.47 9.57
C PHE A 44 3.48 -11.85 10.95
N SER A 45 2.80 -12.41 11.97
CA SER A 45 2.94 -11.94 13.36
C SER A 45 4.38 -12.06 13.86
N ALA A 46 5.02 -13.21 13.69
CA ALA A 46 6.40 -13.43 14.12
C ALA A 46 7.42 -12.52 13.42
N ALA A 47 7.16 -12.15 12.16
CA ALA A 47 8.01 -11.21 11.42
C ALA A 47 7.94 -9.79 12.00
N CYS A 48 6.80 -9.37 12.53
CA CYS A 48 6.64 -8.07 13.21
C CYS A 48 7.45 -8.03 14.51
N ASP A 49 7.50 -9.14 15.24
CA ASP A 49 8.20 -9.25 16.53
C ASP A 49 9.73 -9.43 16.40
N THR A 50 10.27 -9.56 15.18
CA THR A 50 11.70 -9.85 15.01
C THR A 50 12.55 -8.59 15.20
N PRO A 51 13.40 -8.50 16.25
CA PRO A 51 14.16 -7.28 16.52
C PRO A 51 15.20 -7.00 15.43
N GLY A 52 15.41 -5.72 15.12
CA GLY A 52 16.45 -5.28 14.18
C GLY A 52 16.18 -5.60 12.71
N ARG A 53 14.99 -6.13 12.37
CA ARG A 53 14.55 -6.25 10.97
C ARG A 53 13.77 -5.03 10.52
N GLU A 54 13.65 -4.90 9.21
CA GLU A 54 12.74 -3.92 8.61
C GLU A 54 11.33 -4.14 9.13
N GLN A 55 10.69 -3.03 9.49
CA GLN A 55 9.33 -3.02 10.01
C GLN A 55 8.36 -3.58 8.96
N VAL A 56 7.42 -4.38 9.43
CA VAL A 56 6.37 -4.96 8.59
C VAL A 56 5.18 -4.01 8.60
N GLN A 57 4.69 -3.66 7.41
CA GLN A 57 3.53 -2.81 7.21
C GLN A 57 2.37 -3.64 6.65
N ALA A 58 1.16 -3.41 7.16
CA ALA A 58 -0.03 -4.03 6.63
C ALA A 58 -0.53 -3.28 5.39
N VAL A 59 -0.82 -4.02 4.33
CA VAL A 59 -1.43 -3.49 3.10
C VAL A 59 -2.74 -4.23 2.87
N LEU A 60 -3.84 -3.49 2.77
CA LEU A 60 -5.17 -4.02 2.52
C LEU A 60 -5.57 -3.70 1.08
N TYR A 61 -5.87 -4.76 0.32
CA TYR A 61 -6.43 -4.67 -1.02
C TYR A 61 -7.94 -4.88 -0.92
N PRO A 62 -8.76 -3.84 -1.12
CA PRO A 62 -10.20 -3.97 -1.15
C PRO A 62 -10.68 -4.67 -2.42
N ASP A 63 -11.82 -5.33 -2.30
CA ASP A 63 -12.57 -6.01 -3.35
C ASP A 63 -14.05 -5.93 -2.95
N ASP A 64 -14.91 -5.48 -3.87
CA ASP A 64 -16.31 -5.17 -3.56
C ASP A 64 -17.13 -6.40 -3.16
N GLU A 65 -16.76 -7.60 -3.66
CA GLU A 65 -17.46 -8.85 -3.35
C GLU A 65 -16.81 -9.59 -2.16
N ALA A 66 -15.48 -9.55 -2.08
CA ALA A 66 -14.70 -10.37 -1.17
C ALA A 66 -14.19 -9.64 0.08
N GLY A 67 -14.32 -8.31 0.15
CA GLY A 67 -13.82 -7.48 1.25
C GLY A 67 -12.34 -7.11 1.08
N PHE A 68 -11.56 -7.15 2.16
CA PHE A 68 -10.18 -6.67 2.20
C PHE A 68 -9.21 -7.85 2.31
N THR A 69 -8.36 -8.05 1.30
CA THR A 69 -7.29 -9.06 1.33
C THR A 69 -6.03 -8.48 1.98
N LEU A 70 -5.43 -9.23 2.91
CA LEU A 70 -4.25 -8.81 3.65
C LEU A 70 -2.94 -9.20 2.96
N TYR A 71 -2.05 -8.23 2.85
CA TYR A 71 -0.66 -8.40 2.47
C TYR A 71 0.26 -7.77 3.52
N ALA A 72 1.45 -8.33 3.65
CA ALA A 72 2.51 -7.81 4.49
C ALA A 72 3.62 -7.23 3.61
N ARG A 73 3.90 -5.94 3.77
CA ARG A 73 5.03 -5.27 3.14
C ARG A 73 6.21 -5.27 4.10
N GLN A 74 7.34 -5.80 3.66
CA GLN A 74 8.62 -5.69 4.36
C GLN A 74 9.62 -5.07 3.40
N GLY A 75 9.93 -3.78 3.61
CA GLY A 75 10.70 -2.96 2.68
C GLY A 75 10.07 -2.93 1.29
N ARG A 76 10.77 -3.53 0.32
CA ARG A 76 10.30 -3.64 -1.08
C ARG A 76 9.59 -4.94 -1.40
N ALA A 77 9.47 -5.88 -0.47
CA ALA A 77 8.79 -7.15 -0.70
C ALA A 77 7.34 -7.08 -0.20
N LEU A 78 6.40 -7.57 -1.02
CA LEU A 78 4.99 -7.69 -0.66
C LEU A 78 4.60 -9.16 -0.62
N HIS A 79 4.15 -9.62 0.54
CA HIS A 79 3.85 -11.01 0.84
C HIS A 79 2.34 -11.17 1.03
N ALA A 80 1.70 -12.06 0.26
CA ALA A 80 0.31 -12.42 0.53
C ALA A 80 0.22 -13.13 1.88
N VAL A 81 -0.67 -12.68 2.76
CA VAL A 81 -0.90 -13.34 4.04
C VAL A 81 -2.00 -14.37 3.88
N THR A 82 -1.74 -15.58 4.34
CA THR A 82 -2.63 -16.73 4.19
C THR A 82 -2.91 -17.41 5.52
N TYR A 83 -4.07 -18.03 5.63
CA TYR A 83 -4.47 -18.89 6.75
C TYR A 83 -5.04 -20.18 6.14
N GLU A 84 -4.53 -21.33 6.57
CA GLU A 84 -4.89 -22.65 5.99
C GLU A 84 -4.77 -22.70 4.44
N GLY A 85 -3.75 -22.02 3.90
CA GLY A 85 -3.49 -21.98 2.45
C GLY A 85 -4.42 -21.07 1.65
N ARG A 86 -5.34 -20.35 2.29
CA ARG A 86 -6.24 -19.37 1.66
C ARG A 86 -5.81 -17.95 2.03
N PRO A 87 -5.97 -16.95 1.13
CA PRO A 87 -5.70 -15.56 1.47
C PRO A 87 -6.53 -15.12 2.68
N VAL A 88 -5.90 -14.42 3.63
CA VAL A 88 -6.62 -13.79 4.73
C VAL A 88 -7.46 -12.65 4.15
N ARG A 89 -8.76 -12.73 4.39
CA ARG A 89 -9.75 -11.76 3.92
C ARG A 89 -10.63 -11.30 5.06
N PHE A 90 -10.79 -10.00 5.18
CA PHE A 90 -11.67 -9.37 6.15
C PHE A 90 -12.88 -8.82 5.42
N ARG A 91 -14.09 -9.16 5.88
CA ARG A 91 -15.31 -8.68 5.21
C ARG A 91 -15.49 -7.17 5.31
N THR A 92 -14.91 -6.53 6.34
CA THR A 92 -14.98 -5.08 6.54
C THR A 92 -13.63 -4.56 7.03
N PHE A 93 -13.43 -3.25 6.88
CA PHE A 93 -12.21 -2.58 7.31
C PHE A 93 -12.04 -2.63 8.83
N GLU A 94 -13.12 -2.49 9.60
CA GLU A 94 -13.11 -2.56 11.07
C GLU A 94 -12.66 -3.93 11.59
N LYS A 95 -13.07 -5.01 10.90
CA LYS A 95 -12.58 -6.36 11.21
C LYS A 95 -11.09 -6.48 10.95
N ALA A 96 -10.60 -5.91 9.86
CA ALA A 96 -9.18 -5.88 9.56
C ALA A 96 -8.42 -5.11 10.66
N LEU A 97 -8.87 -3.92 11.02
CA LEU A 97 -8.26 -3.11 12.08
C LEU A 97 -8.24 -3.83 13.42
N SER A 98 -9.35 -4.47 13.80
CA SER A 98 -9.43 -5.21 15.08
C SER A 98 -8.39 -6.34 15.11
N THR A 99 -8.26 -7.10 14.03
CA THR A 99 -7.26 -8.17 13.94
C THR A 99 -5.82 -7.63 13.89
N LEU A 100 -5.58 -6.53 13.18
CA LEU A 100 -4.25 -5.93 13.06
C LEU A 100 -3.80 -5.25 14.36
N ALA A 101 -4.72 -4.73 15.16
CA ALA A 101 -4.43 -4.14 16.47
C ALA A 101 -3.85 -5.16 17.46
N ASP A 102 -4.16 -6.45 17.29
CA ASP A 102 -3.63 -7.53 18.11
C ASP A 102 -2.23 -8.01 17.67
N VAL A 103 -1.71 -7.51 16.54
CA VAL A 103 -0.38 -7.87 16.03
C VAL A 103 0.67 -6.96 16.65
N ALA A 104 1.47 -7.51 17.56
CA ALA A 104 2.54 -6.79 18.22
C ALA A 104 3.59 -6.28 17.21
N HIS A 105 4.10 -5.08 17.47
CA HIS A 105 5.19 -4.44 16.70
C HIS A 105 4.95 -4.23 15.20
N LEU A 106 3.70 -4.42 14.72
CA LEU A 106 3.28 -4.01 13.38
C LEU A 106 3.52 -2.50 13.19
N ALA A 107 3.84 -2.08 11.96
CA ALA A 107 3.87 -0.66 11.64
C ALA A 107 2.53 -0.01 12.00
N PRO A 108 2.53 1.17 12.66
CA PRO A 108 1.30 1.85 13.02
C PRO A 108 0.52 2.36 11.80
N GLU A 109 1.20 2.49 10.66
CA GLU A 109 0.59 2.87 9.39
C GLU A 109 0.05 1.64 8.66
N ILE A 110 -1.20 1.74 8.20
CA ILE A 110 -1.85 0.73 7.35
C ILE A 110 -2.10 1.37 6.00
N ILE A 111 -1.67 0.72 4.92
CA ILE A 111 -1.94 1.16 3.55
C ILE A 111 -3.21 0.48 3.07
N VAL A 112 -4.13 1.26 2.49
CA VAL A 112 -5.24 0.73 1.71
C VAL A 112 -4.95 1.01 0.24
N ASP A 113 -4.67 -0.04 -0.52
CA ASP A 113 -4.40 0.07 -1.96
C ASP A 113 -5.73 -0.01 -2.71
N SER A 114 -6.29 1.16 -3.03
CA SER A 114 -7.59 1.28 -3.69
C SER A 114 -7.60 0.83 -5.16
N SER A 115 -6.50 0.32 -5.71
CA SER A 115 -6.40 -0.03 -7.15
C SER A 115 -7.44 -1.07 -7.60
N ASN A 116 -7.96 -1.87 -6.67
CA ASN A 116 -8.99 -2.88 -6.94
C ASN A 116 -10.43 -2.43 -6.63
N TRP A 117 -10.65 -1.26 -6.03
CA TRP A 117 -11.99 -0.72 -5.91
C TRP A 117 -12.52 -0.37 -7.28
N ARG A 118 -13.64 -0.96 -7.66
CA ARG A 118 -14.38 -0.54 -8.85
C ARG A 118 -15.60 0.18 -8.33
N GLU A 119 -15.67 1.48 -8.55
CA GLU A 119 -16.96 2.17 -8.38
C GLU A 119 -17.96 1.49 -9.33
N ALA A 120 -18.82 0.64 -8.78
CA ALA A 120 -20.10 0.38 -9.39
C ALA A 120 -20.77 1.75 -9.41
N THR A 121 -20.74 2.41 -10.57
CA THR A 121 -21.43 3.66 -10.93
C THR A 121 -22.17 4.27 -9.75
N GLY A 122 -21.67 5.40 -9.23
CA GLY A 122 -22.21 6.09 -8.06
C GLY A 122 -23.74 6.22 -8.04
N PRO A 123 -24.35 6.52 -6.88
CA PRO A 123 -25.81 6.47 -6.73
C PRO A 123 -26.50 7.27 -7.85
N MET A 124 -27.35 6.57 -8.61
CA MET A 124 -28.32 7.17 -9.53
C MET A 124 -29.31 8.04 -8.76
#